data_AF-A0A7S0MMC3-F1
#
_entry.id   AF-A0A7S0MMC3-F1
#
_cell.length_a   1.000
_cell.length_b   1.000
_cell.length_c   1.000
_cell.angle_alpha   90.00
_cell.angle_beta   90.00
_cell.angle_gamma   90.00
#
_symmetry.space_group_name_H-M   'P 1'
#
loop_
_entity.id
_entity.type
_entity.pdbx_description
1 polymer ?
#
loop_
_entity_poly.entity_id
_entity_poly.type
_entity_poly.pdbx_seq_one_letter_code
_entity_poly.pdbx_strand_id
1 'polypeptide(L)'
;MGGKSSKSAQNASSDGAVNEVKERKVIPPVAEKGENEFLRFSALSNAGFEMDGLQKTNQDTFISIANLGEPNVSVFGVYDGHGACGHLVSGYVRKELPRMLDREMLKTEAVQKEPDVKRVGRHVMATYERVNAALEADKSIDSSLSGTTAVTAIVIGGVGGRW
;
A
#
# COMPACT_ATOMS: atom_id res chain seq x y z
N MET A 1 -65.84 46.39 16.89
CA MET A 1 -65.28 46.25 18.25
C MET A 1 -64.80 44.80 18.35
N GLY A 2 -63.57 44.44 18.00
CA GLY A 2 -62.31 44.67 18.71
C GLY A 2 -61.96 43.37 19.47
N GLY A 3 -60.83 42.68 19.34
CA GLY A 3 -59.66 42.80 18.48
C GLY A 3 -58.66 41.66 18.79
N LYS A 4 -57.60 41.57 17.94
CA LYS A 4 -56.24 40.99 18.12
C LYS A 4 -56.12 39.46 18.35
N SER A 5 -55.60 38.65 17.42
CA SER A 5 -54.24 38.53 16.82
C SER A 5 -53.32 37.52 17.56
N SER A 6 -52.98 36.45 16.83
CA SER A 6 -51.68 35.74 16.73
C SER A 6 -50.94 35.26 17.99
N LYS A 7 -50.65 33.95 18.07
CA LYS A 7 -49.32 33.38 17.71
C LYS A 7 -49.26 31.87 18.02
N SER A 8 -48.71 31.16 17.03
CA SER A 8 -48.15 29.82 17.05
C SER A 8 -46.98 29.67 18.03
N ALA A 9 -46.89 28.54 18.72
CA ALA A 9 -45.64 27.86 19.07
C ALA A 9 -45.94 26.44 19.54
N GLN A 10 -45.69 25.46 18.67
CA GLN A 10 -45.48 24.07 19.06
C GLN A 10 -44.12 24.00 19.78
N ASN A 11 -44.11 23.59 21.05
CA ASN A 11 -42.88 23.16 21.71
C ASN A 11 -42.94 21.64 21.88
N ALA A 12 -42.44 20.93 20.87
CA ALA A 12 -41.97 19.58 21.04
C ALA A 12 -40.58 19.66 21.69
N SER A 13 -40.48 19.28 22.97
CA SER A 13 -39.20 18.93 23.57
C SER A 13 -38.76 17.61 22.95
N SER A 14 -37.93 17.70 21.91
CA SER A 14 -37.24 16.53 21.38
C SER A 14 -36.14 16.17 22.37
N ASP A 15 -36.37 15.07 23.08
CA ASP A 15 -35.33 14.36 23.81
C ASP A 15 -34.12 14.17 22.88
N GLY A 16 -32.96 14.63 23.35
CA GLY A 16 -31.72 14.55 22.61
C GLY A 16 -31.43 13.11 22.24
N ALA A 17 -31.60 12.78 20.96
CA ALA A 17 -31.16 11.52 20.41
C ALA A 17 -29.65 11.41 20.63
N VAL A 18 -29.27 10.61 21.61
CA VAL A 18 -27.90 10.14 21.76
C VAL A 18 -27.62 9.33 20.50
N ASN A 19 -26.88 9.91 19.55
CA ASN A 19 -26.49 9.20 18.35
C ASN A 19 -25.72 7.94 18.80
N GLU A 20 -26.29 6.76 18.53
CA GLU A 20 -25.60 5.49 18.70
C GLU A 20 -24.22 5.59 18.04
N VAL A 21 -23.18 5.43 18.86
CA VAL A 21 -21.83 5.25 18.36
C VAL A 21 -21.84 3.90 17.64
N LYS A 22 -22.01 3.93 16.32
CA LYS A 22 -21.88 2.73 15.48
C LYS A 22 -20.60 2.01 15.87
N GLU A 23 -20.71 0.73 16.20
CA GLU A 23 -19.55 -0.11 16.52
C GLU A 23 -18.47 0.09 15.46
N ARG A 24 -17.31 0.58 15.92
CA ARG A 24 -16.18 0.92 15.05
C ARG A 24 -15.57 -0.38 14.55
N LYS A 25 -15.71 -0.66 13.25
CA LYS A 25 -15.08 -1.82 12.61
C LYS A 25 -13.56 -1.62 12.60
N VAL A 26 -12.84 -2.30 13.50
CA VAL A 26 -11.38 -2.31 13.51
C VAL A 26 -10.89 -3.00 12.24
N ILE A 27 -10.18 -2.29 11.37
CA ILE A 27 -9.42 -2.94 10.29
C ILE A 27 -8.15 -3.51 10.94
N PRO A 28 -7.98 -4.85 10.95
CA PRO A 28 -6.80 -5.44 11.56
C PRO A 28 -5.54 -5.05 10.77
N PRO A 29 -4.38 -4.96 11.45
CA PRO A 29 -3.13 -4.72 10.76
C PRO A 29 -2.85 -5.85 9.78
N VAL A 30 -2.22 -5.51 8.65
CA VAL A 30 -1.79 -6.49 7.65
C VAL A 30 -0.44 -7.01 8.09
N ALA A 31 -0.40 -8.26 8.56
CA ALA A 31 0.80 -8.94 9.00
C ALA A 31 1.17 -10.06 8.03
N GLU A 32 2.46 -10.18 7.71
CA GLU A 32 3.00 -11.25 6.89
C GLU A 32 4.26 -11.82 7.53
N LYS A 33 4.48 -13.12 7.41
CA LYS A 33 5.71 -13.81 7.76
C LYS A 33 6.05 -14.78 6.65
N GLY A 34 7.33 -14.97 6.38
CA GLY A 34 7.78 -15.93 5.39
C GLY A 34 9.25 -16.26 5.56
N GLU A 35 9.69 -17.25 4.80
CA GLU A 35 11.07 -17.70 4.76
C GLU A 35 11.39 -18.36 3.42
N ASN A 36 12.68 -18.44 3.11
CA ASN A 36 13.24 -19.35 2.12
C ASN A 36 14.52 -19.97 2.69
N GLU A 37 15.30 -20.64 1.84
CA GLU A 37 16.55 -21.31 2.26
C GLU A 37 17.57 -20.36 2.94
N PHE A 38 17.55 -19.06 2.64
CA PHE A 38 18.59 -18.12 3.05
C PHE A 38 18.12 -17.02 4.00
N LEU A 39 16.81 -16.81 4.15
CA LEU A 39 16.28 -15.74 4.99
C LEU A 39 14.93 -16.07 5.61
N ARG A 40 14.67 -15.44 6.77
CA ARG A 40 13.35 -15.33 7.40
C ARG A 40 12.97 -13.87 7.49
N PHE A 41 11.69 -13.57 7.32
CA PHE A 41 11.19 -12.21 7.35
C PHE A 41 9.80 -12.11 7.96
N SER A 42 9.47 -10.91 8.40
CA SER A 42 8.14 -10.54 8.83
C SER A 42 7.87 -9.08 8.49
N ALA A 43 6.63 -8.76 8.16
CA ALA A 43 6.16 -7.42 7.87
C ALA A 43 4.83 -7.15 8.57
N LEU A 44 4.61 -5.89 8.93
CA LEU A 44 3.37 -5.42 9.54
C LEU A 44 3.08 -4.02 9.02
N SER A 45 1.87 -3.79 8.51
CA SER A 45 1.36 -2.46 8.19
C SER A 45 0.11 -2.19 9.00
N ASN A 46 0.05 -1.03 9.65
CA ASN A 46 -1.07 -0.61 10.47
C ASN A 46 -1.43 0.85 10.20
N ALA A 47 -2.73 1.17 10.22
CA ALA A 47 -3.15 2.56 10.11
C ALA A 47 -2.65 3.38 11.33
N GLY A 48 -2.25 4.62 11.08
CA GLY A 48 -1.95 5.58 12.13
C GLY A 48 -3.17 5.94 13.00
N PHE A 49 -2.92 6.65 14.09
CA PHE A 49 -3.94 7.06 15.07
C PHE A 49 -4.20 8.57 14.98
N GLU A 50 -5.48 8.97 14.90
CA GLU A 50 -5.91 10.38 15.05
C GLU A 50 -6.57 10.60 16.42
N MET A 51 -6.39 11.81 16.97
CA MET A 51 -6.79 12.16 18.35
C MET A 51 -8.32 12.10 18.58
N ASP A 52 -9.12 12.24 17.53
CA ASP A 52 -10.58 12.08 17.58
C ASP A 52 -11.03 10.60 17.52
N GLY A 53 -10.09 9.68 17.33
CA GLY A 53 -10.32 8.25 17.22
C GLY A 53 -11.04 7.83 15.93
N LEU A 54 -11.10 8.70 14.91
CA LEU A 54 -11.54 8.31 13.57
C LEU A 54 -10.45 7.42 12.96
N GLN A 55 -10.83 6.21 12.54
CA GLN A 55 -9.89 5.32 11.85
C GLN A 55 -9.59 5.86 10.46
N LYS A 56 -8.31 5.97 10.14
CA LYS A 56 -7.84 6.32 8.80
C LYS A 56 -7.72 5.07 7.94
N THR A 57 -7.99 5.22 6.64
CA THR A 57 -7.52 4.26 5.65
C THR A 57 -6.01 4.15 5.78
N ASN A 58 -5.50 2.93 6.00
CA ASN A 58 -4.07 2.70 5.95
C ASN A 58 -3.58 2.94 4.52
N GLN A 59 -2.73 3.95 4.34
CA GLN A 59 -2.17 4.27 3.03
C GLN A 59 -0.83 3.56 2.79
N ASP A 60 -0.26 2.96 3.84
CA ASP A 60 0.99 2.24 3.80
C ASP A 60 0.78 0.81 3.34
N THR A 61 1.63 0.35 2.44
CA THR A 61 1.65 -1.06 2.06
C THR A 61 3.07 -1.57 1.86
N PHE A 62 3.24 -2.88 1.79
CA PHE A 62 4.53 -3.52 1.57
C PHE A 62 4.42 -4.71 0.60
N ILE A 63 5.58 -5.16 0.11
CA ILE A 63 5.75 -6.49 -0.50
C ILE A 63 6.85 -7.25 0.25
N SER A 64 6.67 -8.56 0.37
CA SER A 64 7.65 -9.46 1.00
C SER A 64 7.67 -10.80 0.29
N ILE A 65 8.34 -10.85 -0.86
CA ILE A 65 8.34 -12.00 -1.76
C ILE A 65 9.64 -12.77 -1.59
N ALA A 66 9.56 -14.01 -1.14
CA ALA A 66 10.73 -14.84 -0.86
C ALA A 66 11.41 -15.39 -2.12
N ASN A 67 10.64 -15.68 -3.17
CA ASN A 67 11.13 -16.22 -4.44
C ASN A 67 10.35 -15.59 -5.59
N LEU A 68 10.86 -14.48 -6.13
CA LEU A 68 10.30 -13.82 -7.31
C LEU A 68 10.94 -14.42 -8.56
N GLY A 69 10.15 -15.18 -9.30
CA GLY A 69 10.61 -15.85 -10.51
C GLY A 69 11.49 -17.05 -10.19
N GLU A 70 12.80 -16.91 -10.39
CA GLU A 70 13.78 -17.96 -10.09
C GLU A 70 13.89 -18.20 -8.57
N PRO A 71 14.21 -19.44 -8.15
CA PRO A 71 14.63 -19.68 -6.78
C PRO A 71 15.83 -18.76 -6.47
N ASN A 72 15.80 -18.13 -5.29
CA ASN A 72 16.87 -17.28 -4.72
C ASN A 72 16.77 -15.77 -4.97
N VAL A 73 15.77 -15.24 -5.67
CA VAL A 73 15.52 -13.78 -5.70
C VAL A 73 14.40 -13.43 -4.73
N SER A 74 14.71 -12.68 -3.68
CA SER A 74 13.70 -12.12 -2.78
C SER A 74 13.54 -10.62 -2.98
N VAL A 75 12.31 -10.14 -2.94
CA VAL A 75 11.96 -8.74 -3.15
C VAL A 75 11.16 -8.23 -1.97
N PHE A 76 11.66 -7.17 -1.35
CA PHE A 76 11.01 -6.48 -0.24
C PHE A 76 10.78 -5.04 -0.63
N GLY A 77 9.64 -4.48 -0.24
CA GLY A 77 9.36 -3.08 -0.49
C GLY A 77 8.38 -2.50 0.51
N VAL A 78 8.53 -1.22 0.80
CA VAL A 78 7.65 -0.45 1.67
C VAL A 78 7.25 0.82 0.94
N TYR A 79 5.96 1.13 1.00
CA TYR A 79 5.33 2.18 0.22
C TYR A 79 4.41 2.99 1.14
N ASP A 80 4.85 4.19 1.51
CA ASP A 80 4.07 5.15 2.30
C ASP A 80 3.22 5.99 1.34
N GLY A 81 1.93 5.67 1.27
CA GLY A 81 0.96 6.35 0.42
C GLY A 81 0.52 7.69 1.03
N HIS A 82 0.33 8.71 0.19
CA HIS A 82 -0.14 10.02 0.61
C HIS A 82 -1.16 10.62 -0.36
N GLY A 83 -1.93 11.60 0.12
CA GLY A 83 -3.02 12.23 -0.63
C GLY A 83 -4.36 11.49 -0.46
N ALA A 84 -5.40 11.96 -1.17
CA ALA A 84 -6.74 11.40 -1.05
C ALA A 84 -6.80 9.92 -1.51
N CYS A 85 -6.01 9.58 -2.53
CA CYS A 85 -5.94 8.25 -3.13
C CYS A 85 -4.63 7.51 -2.82
N GLY A 86 -3.85 7.94 -1.81
CA GLY A 86 -2.53 7.36 -1.52
C GLY A 86 -2.53 5.85 -1.32
N HIS A 87 -3.54 5.31 -0.64
CA HIS A 87 -3.77 3.87 -0.47
C HIS A 87 -4.00 3.11 -1.79
N LEU A 88 -4.61 3.75 -2.79
CA LEU A 88 -4.80 3.16 -4.13
C LEU A 88 -3.49 3.16 -4.90
N VAL A 89 -2.71 4.25 -4.80
CA VAL A 89 -1.42 4.39 -5.45
C VAL A 89 -0.41 3.39 -4.89
N SER A 90 -0.25 3.34 -3.56
CA SER A 90 0.64 2.38 -2.90
C SER A 90 0.19 0.94 -3.16
N GLY A 91 -1.12 0.68 -3.12
CA GLY A 91 -1.71 -0.61 -3.48
C GLY A 91 -1.45 -1.03 -4.93
N TYR A 92 -1.46 -0.09 -5.88
CA TYR A 92 -1.12 -0.33 -7.28
C TYR A 92 0.36 -0.75 -7.42
N VAL A 93 1.27 -0.03 -6.77
CA VAL A 93 2.71 -0.38 -6.76
C VAL A 93 2.92 -1.78 -6.18
N ARG A 94 2.30 -2.09 -5.02
CA ARG A 94 2.35 -3.44 -4.42
C ARG A 94 1.91 -4.53 -5.39
N LYS A 95 0.90 -4.26 -6.22
CA LYS A 95 0.34 -5.24 -7.16
C LYS A 95 1.19 -5.40 -8.41
N GLU A 96 1.59 -4.28 -9.03
CA GLU A 96 2.17 -4.29 -10.38
C GLU A 96 3.69 -4.40 -10.38
N LEU A 97 4.39 -3.80 -9.40
CA LEU A 97 5.85 -3.85 -9.33
C LEU A 97 6.38 -5.30 -9.37
N PRO A 98 5.94 -6.24 -8.52
CA PRO A 98 6.47 -7.59 -8.56
C PRO A 98 6.14 -8.32 -9.88
N ARG A 99 4.96 -8.10 -10.46
CA ARG A 99 4.58 -8.71 -11.75
C ARG A 99 5.47 -8.24 -12.89
N MET A 100 5.78 -6.94 -12.92
CA MET A 100 6.64 -6.35 -13.95
C MET A 100 8.11 -6.72 -13.73
N LEU A 101 8.58 -6.70 -12.48
CA LEU A 101 9.93 -7.15 -12.12
C LEU A 101 10.17 -8.59 -12.55
N ASP A 102 9.26 -9.49 -12.21
CA ASP A 102 9.33 -10.90 -12.60
C ASP A 102 9.50 -11.05 -14.12
N ARG A 103 8.65 -10.36 -14.89
CA ARG A 103 8.70 -10.40 -16.36
C ARG A 103 10.01 -9.84 -16.94
N GLU A 104 10.63 -8.84 -16.33
CA GLU A 104 11.84 -8.20 -16.86
C GLU A 104 13.13 -8.84 -16.37
N MET A 105 13.21 -9.19 -15.09
CA MET A 105 14.37 -9.84 -14.52
C MET A 105 14.54 -11.27 -15.08
N LEU A 106 13.46 -12.03 -15.26
CA LEU A 106 13.51 -13.38 -15.83
C LEU A 106 13.92 -13.44 -17.30
N LYS A 107 13.73 -12.36 -18.06
CA LYS A 107 14.12 -12.29 -19.48
C LYS A 107 15.60 -12.06 -19.70
N THR A 108 16.35 -11.83 -18.62
CA THR A 108 17.73 -11.39 -18.72
C THR A 108 18.66 -12.49 -18.22
N GLU A 109 19.08 -13.41 -19.11
CA GLU A 109 20.02 -14.51 -18.80
C GLU A 109 21.28 -14.06 -18.05
N ALA A 110 21.64 -12.79 -18.18
CA ALA A 110 22.85 -12.23 -17.59
C ALA A 110 22.64 -11.49 -16.25
N VAL A 111 21.43 -11.49 -15.68
CA VAL A 111 21.25 -11.33 -14.21
C VAL A 111 21.44 -12.68 -13.53
N GLN A 112 21.11 -13.78 -14.21
CA GLN A 112 21.15 -15.15 -13.67
C GLN A 112 22.57 -15.69 -13.47
N LYS A 113 23.54 -15.30 -14.33
CA LYS A 113 24.91 -15.82 -14.29
C LYS A 113 25.87 -15.00 -13.42
N GLU A 114 25.67 -13.68 -13.32
CA GLU A 114 26.52 -12.79 -12.53
C GLU A 114 25.72 -11.54 -12.11
N PRO A 115 25.26 -11.45 -10.86
CA PRO A 115 24.44 -10.33 -10.41
C PRO A 115 25.28 -9.05 -10.30
N ASP A 116 25.30 -8.24 -11.36
CA ASP A 116 25.79 -6.87 -11.31
C ASP A 116 24.73 -5.96 -10.67
N VAL A 117 25.05 -5.44 -9.48
CA VAL A 117 24.21 -4.49 -8.72
C VAL A 117 23.74 -3.32 -9.57
N LYS A 118 24.61 -2.77 -10.44
CA LYS A 118 24.24 -1.63 -11.30
C LYS A 118 23.20 -2.04 -12.33
N ARG A 119 23.33 -3.25 -12.89
CA ARG A 119 22.38 -3.80 -13.85
C ARG A 119 21.03 -4.07 -13.20
N VAL A 120 21.02 -4.74 -12.04
CA VAL A 120 19.79 -4.98 -11.27
C VAL A 120 19.12 -3.66 -10.93
N GLY A 121 19.89 -2.68 -10.45
CA GLY A 121 19.39 -1.33 -10.18
C GLY A 121 18.74 -0.67 -11.39
N ARG A 122 19.34 -0.75 -12.58
CA ARG A 122 18.73 -0.23 -13.83
C ARG A 122 17.40 -0.91 -14.16
N HIS A 123 17.31 -2.24 -14.02
CA HIS A 123 16.06 -2.97 -14.28
C HIS A 123 14.97 -2.58 -13.27
N VAL A 124 15.31 -2.46 -11.99
CA VAL A 124 14.37 -2.02 -10.95
C VAL A 124 13.86 -0.60 -11.26
N MET A 125 14.75 0.34 -11.58
CA MET A 125 14.37 1.71 -11.94
C MET A 125 13.47 1.76 -13.18
N ALA A 126 13.84 1.06 -14.25
CA ALA A 126 13.03 1.00 -15.46
C ALA A 126 11.65 0.33 -15.21
N THR A 127 11.57 -0.60 -14.26
CA THR A 127 10.29 -1.19 -13.86
C THR A 127 9.42 -0.18 -13.12
N TYR A 128 10.00 0.61 -12.20
CA TYR A 128 9.28 1.70 -11.53
C TYR A 128 8.72 2.73 -12.51
N GLU A 129 9.50 3.14 -13.51
CA GLU A 129 9.04 4.07 -14.55
C GLU A 129 7.82 3.52 -15.30
N ARG A 130 7.81 2.20 -15.60
CA ARG A 130 6.67 1.54 -16.25
C ARG A 130 5.46 1.40 -15.34
N VAL A 131 5.65 1.08 -14.07
CA VAL A 131 4.57 1.06 -13.08
C VAL A 131 3.93 2.45 -12.97
N ASN A 132 4.74 3.50 -12.91
CA ASN A 132 4.25 4.87 -12.86
C ASN A 132 3.47 5.25 -14.14
N ALA A 133 4.01 4.97 -15.32
CA ALA A 133 3.32 5.24 -16.58
C ALA A 133 2.00 4.47 -16.70
N ALA A 134 1.96 3.21 -16.23
CA ALA A 134 0.74 2.40 -16.21
C ALA A 134 -0.30 2.94 -15.22
N LEU A 135 0.14 3.43 -14.05
CA LEU A 135 -0.73 4.11 -13.08
C LEU A 135 -1.32 5.41 -13.67
N GLU A 136 -0.51 6.24 -14.33
CA GLU A 136 -0.98 7.48 -14.97
C GLU A 136 -2.00 7.22 -16.10
N ALA A 137 -1.86 6.08 -16.78
CA ALA A 137 -2.79 5.63 -17.80
C ALA A 137 -4.11 5.08 -17.19
N ASP A 138 -4.08 4.57 -15.97
CA ASP A 138 -5.24 4.01 -15.28
C ASP A 138 -6.14 5.10 -14.72
N LYS A 139 -7.23 5.41 -15.43
CA LYS A 139 -8.20 6.44 -15.05
C LYS A 139 -9.11 6.06 -13.88
N SER A 140 -8.98 4.85 -13.33
CA SER A 140 -9.70 4.45 -12.11
C SER A 140 -9.05 4.97 -10.83
N ILE A 141 -7.79 5.43 -10.89
CA ILE A 141 -7.05 5.99 -9.75
C ILE A 141 -6.67 7.43 -10.05
N ASP A 142 -7.15 8.39 -9.26
CA ASP A 142 -6.72 9.78 -9.34
C ASP A 142 -5.38 9.97 -8.60
N SER A 143 -4.28 9.96 -9.37
CA SER A 143 -2.92 10.19 -8.90
C SER A 143 -2.45 11.65 -9.05
N SER A 144 -3.31 12.60 -9.45
CA SER A 144 -2.89 13.98 -9.75
C SER A 144 -2.27 14.71 -8.55
N LEU A 145 -2.81 14.46 -7.35
CA LEU A 145 -2.35 15.01 -6.07
C LEU A 145 -2.17 13.91 -5.01
N SER A 146 -2.05 12.65 -5.45
CA SER A 146 -1.82 11.49 -4.59
C SER A 146 -0.59 10.73 -5.07
N GLY A 147 0.12 10.09 -4.15
CA GLY A 147 1.38 9.43 -4.46
C GLY A 147 1.72 8.36 -3.44
N THR A 148 2.89 7.77 -3.61
CA THR A 148 3.51 6.91 -2.61
C THR A 148 5.03 7.09 -2.64
N THR A 149 5.67 6.97 -1.49
CA THR A 149 7.11 6.70 -1.46
C THR A 149 7.37 5.26 -1.91
N ALA A 150 8.63 4.95 -2.20
CA ALA A 150 9.03 3.58 -2.48
C ALA A 150 10.47 3.34 -1.99
N VAL A 151 10.62 2.38 -1.09
CA VAL A 151 11.91 1.76 -0.76
C VAL A 151 11.84 0.30 -1.17
N THR A 152 12.85 -0.23 -1.85
CA THR A 152 12.88 -1.62 -2.30
C THR A 152 14.25 -2.23 -2.10
N ALA A 153 14.27 -3.44 -1.57
CA ALA A 153 15.45 -4.28 -1.45
C ALA A 153 15.28 -5.53 -2.31
N ILE A 154 16.30 -5.82 -3.12
CA ILE A 154 16.43 -7.07 -3.86
C ILE A 154 17.54 -7.87 -3.19
N VAL A 155 17.20 -9.07 -2.72
CA VAL A 155 18.17 -10.03 -2.16
C VAL A 155 18.33 -11.15 -3.16
N ILE A 156 19.55 -11.35 -3.65
CA ILE A 156 19.88 -12.45 -4.55
C ILE A 156 20.73 -13.44 -3.76
N GLY A 157 20.18 -14.61 -3.48
CA GLY A 157 20.86 -15.70 -2.79
C GLY A 157 21.98 -16.28 -3.64
N GLY A 158 23.14 -16.52 -3.04
CA GLY A 158 24.30 -17.11 -3.69
C GLY A 158 24.19 -18.63 -3.78
N VAL A 159 24.80 -19.21 -4.81
CA VAL A 159 25.04 -20.65 -4.90
C VAL A 159 26.15 -21.00 -3.89
N GLY A 160 25.78 -21.35 -2.66
CA GLY A 160 26.67 -22.02 -1.71
C GLY A 160 26.78 -21.37 -0.33
N GLY A 161 26.41 -22.15 0.68
CA GLY A 161 26.70 -21.90 2.10
C GLY A 161 25.45 -21.83 2.96
N ARG A 162 25.08 -22.97 3.55
CA ARG A 162 24.14 -22.99 4.68
C ARG A 162 24.76 -22.19 5.82
N TRP A 163 23.97 -21.30 6.43
CA TRP A 163 24.32 -20.62 7.68
C TRP A 163 24.43 -21.61 8.84
#